data_AF-A0A0B6Y712-F1
#
_entry.id   AF-A0A0B6Y712-F1
#
_cell.length_a   1.000
_cell.length_b   1.000
_cell.length_c   1.000
_cell.angle_alpha   90.00
_cell.angle_beta   90.00
_cell.angle_gamma   90.00
#
_symmetry.space_group_name_H-M   'P 1'
#
loop_
_entity.id
_entity.type
_entity.pdbx_description
1 polymer ?
#
loop_
_entity_poly.entity_id
_entity_poly.type
_entity_poly.pdbx_seq_one_letter_code
_entity_poly.pdbx_strand_id
1 'polypeptide(L)'
;RGFSLFPGTTWYGPRGDANQNWGSSINYKCACGEVGMCSNGCYCDGKQTGTLTTDKGRIMNKSRLPVSKIEFTQSQKYKGRLILGP
;
A
#
# COMPACT_ATOMS: atom_id res chain seq x y z
N ARG A 1 16.28 -4.56 1.35
CA ARG A 1 15.31 -4.22 2.41
C ARG A 1 14.29 -3.31 1.75
N GLY A 2 13.09 -3.81 1.44
CA GLY A 2 12.20 -3.08 0.54
C GLY A 2 11.30 -2.09 1.27
N PHE A 3 11.11 -0.97 0.58
CA PHE A 3 10.34 0.19 0.98
C PHE A 3 9.19 0.43 -0.02
N SER A 4 8.84 -0.61 -0.77
CA SER A 4 8.08 -0.52 -2.01
C SER A 4 6.69 -1.10 -1.82
N LEU A 5 5.71 -0.43 -2.42
CA LEU A 5 4.37 -0.97 -2.55
C LEU A 5 4.40 -2.26 -3.38
N PHE A 6 3.38 -3.11 -3.26
CA PHE A 6 3.25 -4.27 -4.15
C PHE A 6 3.33 -3.81 -5.62
N PRO A 7 4.06 -4.54 -6.49
CA PRO A 7 4.17 -4.18 -7.90
C PRO A 7 2.79 -4.00 -8.56
N GLY A 8 2.67 -3.00 -9.42
CA GLY A 8 1.42 -2.69 -10.11
C GLY A 8 0.29 -2.18 -9.21
N THR A 9 0.55 -1.87 -7.93
CA THR A 9 -0.50 -1.35 -7.06
C THR A 9 -0.89 0.07 -7.46
N THR A 10 -2.18 0.24 -7.76
CA THR A 10 -2.81 1.53 -8.04
C THR A 10 -4.13 1.58 -7.30
N TRP A 11 -4.40 2.68 -6.59
CA TRP A 11 -5.72 2.96 -6.03
C TRP A 11 -6.31 4.20 -6.68
N TYR A 12 -7.63 4.25 -6.74
CA TYR A 12 -8.38 5.29 -7.40
C TYR A 12 -9.21 6.07 -6.39
N GLY A 13 -9.15 7.39 -6.47
CA GLY A 13 -10.02 8.28 -5.70
C GLY A 13 -11.46 8.32 -6.25
N PRO A 14 -12.32 9.20 -5.73
CA PRO A 14 -13.73 9.26 -6.11
C PRO A 14 -13.96 9.69 -7.56
N ARG A 15 -12.98 10.37 -8.17
CA ARG A 15 -13.05 10.86 -9.56
C ARG A 15 -12.26 10.00 -10.55
N GLY A 16 -11.79 8.83 -10.12
CA GLY A 16 -10.95 7.96 -10.95
C GLY A 16 -9.49 8.45 -11.08
N ASP A 17 -9.04 9.36 -10.23
CA ASP A 17 -7.65 9.77 -10.15
C ASP A 17 -6.78 8.61 -9.65
N ALA A 18 -5.79 8.22 -10.46
CA ALA A 18 -4.89 7.13 -10.16
C ALA A 18 -3.80 7.55 -9.16
N ASN A 19 -3.57 6.74 -8.14
CA ASN A 19 -2.58 6.97 -7.09
C ASN A 19 -1.73 5.71 -6.91
N GLN A 20 -0.40 5.86 -6.95
CA GLN A 20 0.57 4.74 -6.94
C GLN A 20 1.33 4.63 -5.61
N ASN A 21 0.82 5.23 -4.55
CA ASN A 21 1.40 5.21 -3.20
C ASN A 21 0.39 4.61 -2.21
N TRP A 22 0.79 4.39 -0.96
CA TRP A 22 -0.15 4.03 0.10
C TRP A 22 0.20 4.75 1.40
N GLY A 23 -0.49 5.87 1.65
CA GLY A 23 -0.21 6.76 2.79
C GLY A 23 1.15 7.45 2.75
N SER A 24 1.85 7.37 1.61
CA SER A 24 3.14 8.01 1.35
C SER A 24 2.95 9.20 0.40
N SER A 25 3.76 10.24 0.56
CA SER A 25 3.88 11.34 -0.39
C SER A 25 4.64 10.95 -1.67
N ILE A 26 5.41 9.86 -1.60
CA ILE A 26 6.24 9.33 -2.70
C ILE A 26 5.52 8.18 -3.40
N ASN A 27 5.46 8.22 -4.73
CA ASN A 27 4.95 7.13 -5.56
C ASN A 27 5.73 5.84 -5.37
N TYR A 28 5.05 4.71 -5.55
CA TYR A 28 5.54 3.34 -5.38
C TYR A 28 6.01 2.99 -3.97
N LYS A 29 5.72 3.85 -2.99
CA LYS A 29 6.05 3.64 -1.59
C LYS A 29 4.80 3.53 -0.72
N CYS A 30 4.94 2.73 0.32
CA CYS A 30 4.10 2.77 1.52
C CYS A 30 4.61 3.90 2.46
N ALA A 31 3.80 4.33 3.43
CA ALA A 31 4.20 5.34 4.42
C ALA A 31 5.54 5.01 5.12
N CYS A 32 5.75 3.76 5.53
CA CYS A 32 7.00 3.31 6.17
C CYS A 32 8.21 3.30 5.22
N GLY A 33 7.96 3.18 3.92
CA GLY A 33 8.98 3.23 2.89
C GLY A 33 9.48 4.64 2.60
N GLU A 34 8.65 5.65 2.85
CA GLU A 34 9.03 7.04 2.76
C GLU A 34 10.03 7.42 3.87
N VAL A 35 9.74 7.03 5.12
CA VAL A 35 10.60 7.33 6.28
C VAL A 35 11.84 6.43 6.38
N GLY A 36 11.99 5.44 5.51
CA GLY A 36 13.14 4.53 5.50
C GLY A 36 13.22 3.59 6.71
N MET A 37 12.13 3.48 7.49
CA MET A 37 12.04 2.66 8.70
C MET A 37 10.89 1.67 8.57
N CYS A 38 11.21 0.41 8.33
CA CYS A 38 10.28 -0.72 8.47
C CYS A 38 10.62 -1.42 9.79
N SER A 39 10.14 -0.88 10.92
CA SER A 39 10.28 -1.49 12.24
C SER A 39 8.90 -1.85 12.80
N ASN A 40 8.81 -2.94 13.56
CA ASN A 40 7.63 -3.43 14.32
C ASN A 40 6.25 -3.10 13.69
N GLY A 41 5.92 -3.74 12.57
CA GLY A 41 4.57 -3.66 11.99
C GLY A 41 4.46 -3.02 10.61
N CYS A 42 5.58 -2.70 9.96
CA CYS A 42 5.63 -2.29 8.56
C CYS A 42 6.52 -3.24 7.75
N TYR A 43 6.01 -3.73 6.62
CA TYR A 43 6.50 -4.88 5.87
C TYR A 43 6.47 -4.63 4.36
N CYS A 44 7.05 -3.51 3.93
CA CYS A 44 7.01 -2.99 2.55
C CYS A 44 7.91 -3.73 1.53
N ASP A 45 7.99 -5.06 1.65
CA ASP A 45 8.45 -5.93 0.57
C ASP A 45 7.73 -7.27 0.50
N GLY A 46 6.84 -7.59 1.46
CA GLY A 46 6.11 -8.85 1.50
C GLY A 46 7.01 -10.10 1.40
N LYS A 47 8.30 -9.97 1.78
CA LYS A 47 9.29 -11.07 1.70
C LYS A 47 9.31 -11.94 2.95
N GLN A 48 8.59 -11.56 4.01
CA GLN A 48 8.42 -12.45 5.17
C GLN A 48 7.55 -13.65 4.78
N THR A 49 8.15 -14.83 4.84
CA THR A 49 7.49 -16.12 4.63
C THR A 49 7.06 -16.68 5.99
N GLY A 50 5.84 -17.22 6.09
CA GLY A 50 5.36 -17.88 7.31
C GLY A 50 4.78 -16.96 8.40
N THR A 51 4.69 -15.65 8.18
CA THR A 51 4.01 -14.72 9.10
C THR A 51 3.10 -13.76 8.34
N LEU A 52 1.85 -13.61 8.78
CA LEU A 52 0.94 -12.61 8.25
C LEU A 52 1.41 -11.23 8.71
N THR A 53 1.72 -10.39 7.73
CA THR A 53 2.20 -9.03 7.92
C THR A 53 1.18 -8.05 7.34
N THR A 54 1.11 -6.84 7.88
CA THR A 54 0.16 -5.83 7.42
C THR A 54 0.84 -4.49 7.34
N ASP A 55 0.88 -3.92 6.13
CA ASP A 55 1.21 -2.51 5.94
C ASP A 55 -0.04 -1.64 6.13
N LYS A 56 0.14 -0.49 6.78
CA LYS A 56 -0.92 0.49 7.00
C LYS A 56 -0.46 1.85 6.46
N GLY A 57 -1.39 2.59 5.88
CA GLY A 57 -1.17 3.94 5.40
C GLY A 57 -2.42 4.77 5.65
N ARG A 58 -2.26 6.02 6.06
CA ARG A 58 -3.37 6.96 6.23
C ARG A 58 -3.36 7.95 5.08
N ILE A 59 -4.45 8.04 4.33
CA ILE A 59 -4.62 9.04 3.29
C ILE A 59 -4.99 10.36 3.97
N MET A 60 -4.02 11.28 4.05
CA MET A 60 -4.21 12.57 4.72
C MET A 60 -5.00 13.56 3.85
N ASN A 61 -4.83 13.49 2.52
CA ASN A 61 -5.59 14.33 1.61
C ASN A 61 -7.00 13.77 1.40
N LYS A 62 -7.96 14.31 2.16
CA LYS A 62 -9.36 13.88 2.12
C LYS A 62 -10.05 14.10 0.77
N SER A 63 -9.54 14.98 -0.11
CA SER A 63 -10.14 15.19 -1.43
C SER A 63 -9.98 14.01 -2.38
N ARG A 64 -9.10 13.05 -2.04
CA ARG A 64 -8.90 11.78 -2.75
C ARG A 64 -9.73 10.63 -2.18
N LEU A 65 -10.54 10.88 -1.15
CA LEU A 65 -11.40 9.88 -0.53
C LEU A 65 -12.86 10.05 -1.00
N PRO A 66 -13.67 8.98 -1.00
CA PRO A 66 -13.30 7.60 -0.67
C PRO A 66 -12.41 6.94 -1.74
N VAL A 67 -11.70 5.89 -1.35
CA VAL A 67 -11.07 4.98 -2.31
C VAL A 67 -12.18 4.23 -3.04
N SER A 68 -12.24 4.37 -4.36
CA SER A 68 -13.29 3.77 -5.20
C SER A 68 -12.88 2.42 -5.78
N LYS A 69 -11.57 2.21 -5.99
CA LYS A 69 -11.02 0.99 -6.60
C LYS A 69 -9.55 0.80 -6.20
N ILE A 70 -9.12 -0.46 -6.08
CA ILE A 70 -7.71 -0.83 -5.96
C ILE A 70 -7.38 -1.94 -6.95
N GLU A 71 -6.27 -1.79 -7.63
CA GLU A 71 -5.65 -2.77 -8.53
C GLU A 71 -4.25 -3.08 -8.03
N PHE A 72 -3.79 -4.31 -8.18
CA PHE A 72 -2.41 -4.72 -7.89
C PHE A 72 -2.06 -5.97 -8.69
N THR A 73 -0.77 -6.20 -8.94
CA THR A 73 -0.29 -7.40 -9.64
C THR A 73 0.62 -8.21 -8.72
N GLN A 74 0.39 -9.52 -8.64
CA GLN A 74 1.24 -10.41 -7.87
C GLN A 74 1.32 -11.80 -8.51
N SER A 75 2.43 -12.50 -8.26
CA SER A 75 2.75 -13.79 -8.88
C SER A 75 2.45 -15.01 -7.98
N GLN A 76 1.94 -14.81 -6.77
CA GLN A 76 1.68 -15.85 -5.78
C GLN A 76 0.18 -15.95 -5.45
N LYS A 77 -0.44 -17.04 -5.90
CA LYS A 77 -1.85 -17.33 -5.60
C LYS A 77 -2.15 -17.14 -4.10
N TYR A 78 -3.16 -16.33 -3.78
CA TYR A 78 -3.58 -15.97 -2.41
C TYR A 78 -2.60 -15.12 -1.57
N LYS A 79 -1.63 -14.46 -2.19
CA LYS A 79 -0.78 -13.48 -1.50
C LYS A 79 -1.46 -12.10 -1.40
N GLY A 80 -1.77 -11.69 -0.18
CA GLY A 80 -2.25 -10.34 0.12
C GLY A 80 -3.73 -10.32 0.52
N ARG A 81 -4.03 -9.47 1.50
CA ARG A 81 -5.38 -9.13 1.93
C ARG A 81 -5.48 -7.62 1.93
N LEU A 82 -6.47 -7.08 1.22
CA LEU A 82 -6.79 -5.67 1.25
C LEU A 82 -7.99 -5.45 2.19
N ILE A 83 -7.85 -4.49 3.11
CA ILE A 83 -8.94 -4.06 3.98
C ILE A 83 -9.12 -2.56 3.73
N LEU A 84 -10.30 -2.18 3.24
CA LEU A 84 -10.75 -0.80 3.14
C LEU A 84 -11.73 -0.55 4.29
N GLY A 85 -11.33 0.29 5.25
CA GLY A 85 -12.19 0.76 6.32
C GLY A 85 -12.62 2.20 6.11
N PRO A 86 -13.56 2.72 6.93
CA PRO A 86 -13.62 4.15 7.23
C PRO A 86 -12.35 4.66 7.91
#